data_AF-A0A448SPA5-F1
#
_entry.id   AF-A0A448SPA5-F1
#
_cell.length_a   1.000
_cell.length_b   1.000
_cell.length_c   1.000
_cell.angle_alpha   90.00
_cell.angle_beta   90.00
_cell.angle_gamma   90.00
#
_symmetry.space_group_name_H-M   'P 1'
#
loop_
_entity.id
_entity.type
_entity.pdbx_description
1 polymer ?
#
loop_
_entity_poly.entity_id
_entity_poly.type
_entity_poly.pdbx_seq_one_letter_code
_entity_poly.pdbx_strand_id
1 'polypeptide(L)'
;MMEQIETKVIPAYPFIQYNDDEDICAFFDATNELSQEYLTAFNNLALPCWTSPYITGYLLDWIAQGIYGAIRPTLQIVKEQTQKGDYNSVEYNSIPYATLSSYITGQYSYLSDGLFKRVLTWNFHKGDGFHFSVPWFKRRIARFIQGPDGVDPPVQQTFDISITSKNGTFYVRIPDYDDGVAHALKACIEQKFVKLPFMYNYEVVVYKIVPVTGVKLSDVTIELLPGESRIIDVTILPKDATNKNFTAASADTSIATVIIPEE
;
A
#
# COMPACT_ATOMS: atom_id res chain seq x y z
N MET A 1 -29.26 -0.88 14.30
CA MET A 1 -29.30 -1.13 15.75
C MET A 1 -27.92 -1.69 16.09
N MET A 2 -27.03 -0.89 16.67
CA MET A 2 -25.70 -1.36 17.03
C MET A 2 -25.89 -2.20 18.29
N GLU A 3 -25.79 -3.52 18.15
CA GLU A 3 -25.84 -4.46 19.27
C GLU A 3 -24.76 -4.02 20.27
N GLN A 4 -25.14 -3.86 21.54
CA GLN A 4 -24.18 -3.46 22.56
C GLN A 4 -23.17 -4.60 22.73
N ILE A 5 -21.91 -4.31 22.45
CA ILE A 5 -20.82 -5.24 22.69
C ILE A 5 -20.69 -5.41 24.20
N GLU A 6 -20.75 -6.65 24.69
CA GLU A 6 -20.55 -6.94 26.11
C GLU A 6 -19.11 -6.59 26.51
N THR A 7 -18.98 -5.64 27.44
CA THR A 7 -17.66 -5.13 27.87
C THR A 7 -17.18 -5.75 29.17
N LYS A 8 -18.03 -6.50 29.88
CA LYS A 8 -17.71 -7.04 31.20
C LYS A 8 -18.08 -8.52 31.30
N VAL A 9 -17.18 -9.33 31.85
CA VAL A 9 -17.46 -10.74 32.14
C VAL A 9 -18.37 -10.88 33.37
N ILE A 10 -19.11 -11.99 33.42
CA ILE A 10 -19.84 -12.38 34.64
C ILE A 10 -18.79 -12.87 35.64
N PRO A 11 -18.59 -12.17 36.77
CA PRO A 11 -17.59 -12.56 37.75
C PRO A 11 -17.98 -13.84 38.46
N ALA A 12 -17.00 -14.71 38.68
CA ALA A 12 -17.08 -15.83 39.58
C ALA A 12 -16.81 -15.36 41.03
N TYR A 13 -17.54 -15.91 41.98
CA TYR A 13 -17.41 -15.57 43.40
C TYR A 13 -17.22 -16.84 44.24
N PRO A 14 -16.46 -16.76 45.34
CA PRO A 14 -16.39 -17.84 46.32
C PRO A 14 -17.74 -18.01 47.04
N PHE A 15 -18.00 -19.20 47.57
CA PHE A 15 -19.13 -19.40 48.48
C PHE A 15 -18.90 -18.61 49.77
N ILE A 16 -20.00 -18.17 50.40
CA ILE A 16 -19.98 -17.31 51.61
C ILE A 16 -19.08 -17.87 52.73
N GLN A 17 -19.01 -19.19 52.86
CA GLN A 17 -18.20 -19.88 53.88
C GLN A 17 -16.67 -19.69 53.71
N TYR A 18 -16.21 -19.29 52.52
CA TYR A 18 -14.79 -19.15 52.19
C TYR A 18 -14.38 -17.70 51.94
N ASN A 19 -15.25 -16.73 52.25
CA ASN A 19 -14.99 -15.32 52.02
C ASN A 19 -13.91 -14.74 52.96
N ASP A 20 -13.58 -15.45 54.04
CA ASP A 20 -12.54 -15.07 55.00
C ASP A 20 -11.15 -15.63 54.64
N ASP A 21 -11.08 -16.51 53.63
CA ASP A 21 -9.83 -17.11 53.15
C ASP A 21 -9.25 -16.27 52.01
N GLU A 22 -8.11 -15.62 52.27
CA GLU A 22 -7.43 -14.72 51.34
C GLU A 22 -6.96 -15.46 50.07
N ASP A 23 -6.47 -16.70 50.20
CA ASP A 23 -5.95 -17.47 49.07
C ASP A 23 -7.08 -17.87 48.11
N ILE A 24 -8.25 -18.22 48.66
CA ILE A 24 -9.43 -18.56 47.86
C ILE A 24 -9.97 -17.32 47.14
N CYS A 25 -10.10 -16.18 47.84
CA CYS A 25 -10.56 -14.94 47.22
C CYS A 25 -9.62 -14.49 46.09
N ALA A 26 -8.31 -14.54 46.32
CA ALA A 26 -7.30 -14.19 45.32
C ALA A 26 -7.39 -15.06 44.05
N PHE A 27 -7.71 -16.35 44.18
CA PHE A 27 -7.93 -17.23 43.04
C PHE A 27 -9.11 -16.81 42.17
N PHE A 28 -10.25 -16.43 42.77
CA PHE A 28 -11.42 -15.95 42.03
C PHE A 28 -11.15 -14.60 41.36
N ASP A 29 -10.46 -13.68 42.05
CA ASP A 29 -10.09 -12.39 41.47
C ASP A 29 -9.17 -12.55 40.26
N ALA A 30 -8.13 -13.39 40.36
CA ALA A 30 -7.23 -13.70 39.25
C ALA A 30 -7.97 -14.36 38.07
N THR A 31 -8.93 -15.26 38.36
CA THR A 31 -9.75 -15.91 37.32
C THR A 31 -10.65 -14.91 36.60
N ASN A 32 -11.24 -13.96 37.35
CA ASN A 32 -12.07 -12.90 36.80
C ASN A 32 -11.26 -11.93 35.93
N GLU A 33 -10.07 -11.55 36.38
CA GLU A 33 -9.13 -10.72 35.63
C GLU A 33 -8.74 -11.39 34.32
N LEU A 34 -8.30 -12.66 34.36
CA LEU A 34 -7.96 -13.45 33.17
C LEU A 34 -9.16 -13.55 32.19
N SER A 35 -10.36 -13.79 32.71
CA SER A 35 -11.57 -13.86 31.88
C SER A 35 -11.87 -12.52 31.20
N GLN A 36 -11.67 -11.41 31.91
CA GLN A 36 -11.85 -10.07 31.38
C GLN A 36 -10.80 -9.74 30.30
N GLU A 37 -9.56 -10.20 30.45
CA GLU A 37 -8.53 -10.10 29.42
C GLU A 37 -8.94 -10.83 28.13
N TYR A 38 -9.46 -12.07 28.23
CA TYR A 38 -9.93 -12.82 27.07
C TYR A 38 -11.10 -12.12 26.35
N LEU A 39 -12.08 -11.60 27.09
CA LEU A 39 -13.20 -10.85 26.50
C LEU A 39 -12.69 -9.59 25.78
N THR A 40 -11.76 -8.87 26.40
CA THR A 40 -11.16 -7.67 25.81
C THR A 40 -10.39 -8.01 24.54
N ALA A 41 -9.58 -9.07 24.56
CA ALA A 41 -8.87 -9.57 23.39
C ALA A 41 -9.84 -9.98 22.25
N PHE A 42 -10.93 -10.68 22.58
CA PHE A 42 -11.95 -11.09 21.62
C PHE A 42 -12.67 -9.91 20.98
N ASN A 43 -13.05 -8.92 21.77
CA ASN A 43 -13.70 -7.70 21.26
C ASN A 43 -12.76 -6.88 20.35
N ASN A 44 -11.46 -6.89 20.62
CA ASN A 44 -10.46 -6.18 19.82
C ASN A 44 -10.08 -6.91 18.51
N LEU A 45 -10.35 -8.21 18.39
CA LEU A 45 -9.95 -9.00 17.21
C LEU A 45 -10.64 -8.55 15.92
N ALA A 46 -11.91 -8.10 16.00
CA ALA A 46 -12.70 -7.60 14.88
C ALA A 46 -12.56 -8.46 13.60
N LEU A 47 -12.82 -9.77 13.71
CA LEU A 47 -12.52 -10.81 12.70
C LEU A 47 -12.91 -10.47 11.25
N PRO A 48 -14.03 -9.78 10.95
CA PRO A 48 -14.33 -9.39 9.57
C PRO A 48 -13.28 -8.45 8.96
N CYS A 49 -12.59 -7.64 9.75
CA CYS A 49 -11.65 -6.62 9.28
C CYS A 49 -10.21 -7.15 9.22
N TRP A 50 -9.82 -7.77 8.09
CA TRP A 50 -8.49 -8.37 7.89
C TRP A 50 -7.30 -7.37 7.99
N THR A 51 -7.55 -6.06 7.94
CA THR A 51 -6.52 -5.02 8.06
C THR A 51 -6.04 -4.83 9.50
N SER A 52 -6.70 -5.45 10.47
CA SER A 52 -6.28 -5.43 11.87
C SER A 52 -4.85 -5.98 12.04
N PRO A 53 -4.00 -5.36 12.88
CA PRO A 53 -2.65 -5.85 13.14
C PRO A 53 -2.64 -7.20 13.87
N TYR A 54 -3.73 -7.55 14.57
CA TYR A 54 -3.86 -8.81 15.31
C TYR A 54 -4.15 -10.02 14.42
N ILE A 55 -4.56 -9.80 13.17
CA ILE A 55 -4.89 -10.86 12.21
C ILE A 55 -3.66 -11.15 11.35
N THR A 56 -2.91 -12.19 11.69
CA THR A 56 -1.67 -12.59 10.98
C THR A 56 -1.58 -14.11 10.81
N GLY A 57 -0.72 -14.56 9.90
CA GLY A 57 -0.42 -15.97 9.65
C GLY A 57 -1.67 -16.81 9.36
N TYR A 58 -1.78 -17.94 10.08
CA TYR A 58 -2.89 -18.88 9.92
C TYR A 58 -4.26 -18.29 10.24
N LEU A 59 -4.34 -17.32 11.16
CA LEU A 59 -5.60 -16.65 11.48
C LEU A 59 -6.08 -15.83 10.28
N LEU A 60 -5.18 -15.13 9.60
CA LEU A 60 -5.49 -14.39 8.38
C LEU A 60 -5.99 -15.32 7.27
N ASP A 61 -5.34 -16.46 7.08
CA ASP A 61 -5.73 -17.44 6.07
C ASP A 61 -7.10 -18.06 6.37
N TRP A 62 -7.33 -18.42 7.64
CA TRP A 62 -8.60 -18.96 8.10
C TRP A 62 -9.75 -17.95 7.92
N ILE A 63 -9.53 -16.68 8.25
CA ILE A 63 -10.51 -15.61 8.06
C ILE A 63 -10.78 -15.36 6.57
N ALA A 64 -9.73 -15.25 5.76
CA ALA A 64 -9.84 -15.02 4.33
C ALA A 64 -10.63 -16.14 3.64
N GLN A 65 -10.37 -17.40 4.01
CA GLN A 65 -11.08 -18.55 3.46
C GLN A 65 -12.51 -18.65 4.01
N GLY A 66 -12.69 -18.52 5.32
CA GLY A 66 -13.96 -18.76 6.00
C GLY A 66 -15.02 -17.69 5.73
N ILE A 67 -14.63 -16.41 5.77
CA ILE A 67 -15.57 -15.29 5.61
C ILE A 67 -15.62 -14.84 4.14
N TYR A 68 -14.47 -14.77 3.47
CA TYR A 68 -14.35 -14.15 2.15
C TYR A 68 -14.21 -15.14 0.99
N GLY A 69 -14.04 -16.44 1.27
CA GLY A 69 -13.80 -17.45 0.24
C GLY A 69 -12.51 -17.22 -0.56
N ALA A 70 -11.55 -16.48 0.01
CA ALA A 70 -10.29 -16.14 -0.62
C ALA A 70 -9.16 -16.99 -0.05
N ILE A 71 -8.40 -17.63 -0.93
CA ILE A 71 -7.26 -18.48 -0.56
C ILE A 71 -5.97 -17.68 -0.83
N ARG A 72 -4.98 -17.79 0.07
CA ARG A 72 -3.68 -17.18 -0.14
C ARG A 72 -2.99 -17.83 -1.34
N PRO A 73 -2.66 -17.06 -2.39
CA PRO A 73 -1.94 -17.59 -3.53
C PRO A 73 -0.43 -17.68 -3.23
N THR A 74 0.27 -18.52 -3.98
CA THR A 74 1.73 -18.62 -3.93
C THR A 74 2.34 -17.70 -4.98
N LEU A 75 3.26 -16.81 -4.58
CA LEU A 75 3.95 -15.95 -5.54
C LEU A 75 4.99 -16.78 -6.30
N GLN A 76 4.91 -16.73 -7.63
CA GLN A 76 6.02 -17.12 -8.49
C GLN A 76 6.99 -15.93 -8.58
N ILE A 77 8.15 -16.02 -7.92
CA ILE A 77 9.17 -14.95 -7.96
C ILE A 77 9.96 -14.99 -9.27
N VAL A 78 10.10 -16.17 -9.88
CA VAL A 78 10.96 -16.37 -11.05
C VAL A 78 10.13 -16.86 -12.24
N LYS A 79 9.93 -15.97 -13.23
CA LYS A 79 9.67 -16.37 -14.62
C LYS A 79 11.03 -16.53 -15.29
N GLU A 80 11.20 -17.55 -16.12
CA GLU A 80 12.46 -17.88 -16.79
C GLU A 80 13.16 -16.64 -17.37
N GLN A 81 14.22 -16.19 -16.71
CA GLN A 81 15.27 -15.41 -17.34
C GLN A 81 16.54 -16.23 -17.25
N THR A 82 16.69 -17.16 -18.20
CA THR A 82 17.99 -17.72 -18.52
C THR A 82 18.83 -16.58 -19.09
N GLN A 83 19.46 -15.77 -18.23
CA GLN A 83 20.51 -14.86 -18.68
C GLN A 83 21.74 -15.72 -18.99
N LYS A 84 21.69 -16.41 -20.13
CA LYS A 84 22.85 -17.06 -20.72
C LYS A 84 23.69 -15.91 -21.26
N GLY A 85 24.76 -15.54 -20.56
CA GLY A 85 25.74 -14.61 -21.09
C GLY A 85 26.20 -15.07 -22.48
N ASP A 86 26.48 -14.11 -23.37
CA ASP A 86 26.97 -14.41 -24.70
C ASP A 86 28.21 -15.32 -24.63
N TYR A 87 28.37 -16.18 -25.64
CA TYR A 87 29.52 -17.08 -25.70
C TYR A 87 30.81 -16.24 -25.68
N ASN A 88 31.70 -16.52 -24.70
CA ASN A 88 33.00 -15.86 -24.54
C ASN A 88 33.01 -14.44 -23.93
N SER A 89 31.97 -14.03 -23.18
CA SER A 89 31.90 -12.68 -22.57
C SER A 89 32.70 -12.48 -21.27
N VAL A 90 33.34 -13.53 -20.74
CA VAL A 90 34.06 -13.50 -19.45
C VAL A 90 35.43 -14.15 -19.61
N GLU A 91 36.49 -13.45 -19.20
CA GLU A 91 37.86 -13.97 -19.24
C GLU A 91 38.06 -15.14 -18.27
N TYR A 92 39.00 -16.03 -18.61
CA TYR A 92 39.33 -17.21 -17.80
C TYR A 92 39.71 -16.78 -16.37
N ASN A 93 39.14 -17.46 -15.36
CA ASN A 93 39.48 -17.28 -13.93
C ASN A 93 39.10 -15.93 -13.28
N SER A 94 38.17 -15.16 -13.87
CA SER A 94 37.75 -13.85 -13.35
C SER A 94 36.60 -13.89 -12.33
N ILE A 95 35.94 -15.03 -12.12
CA ILE A 95 34.82 -15.15 -11.19
C ILE A 95 35.30 -15.82 -9.88
N PRO A 96 35.23 -15.13 -8.73
CA PRO A 96 35.59 -15.69 -7.42
C PRO A 96 34.66 -16.84 -6.99
N TYR A 97 35.22 -17.81 -6.28
CA TYR A 97 34.50 -18.98 -5.74
C TYR A 97 33.30 -18.53 -4.87
N ALA A 98 32.12 -19.12 -5.12
CA ALA A 98 30.82 -18.82 -4.48
C ALA A 98 30.09 -17.51 -4.88
N THR A 99 30.53 -16.78 -5.91
CA THR A 99 29.78 -15.61 -6.44
C THR A 99 28.71 -15.99 -7.47
N LEU A 100 28.60 -17.28 -7.82
CA LEU A 100 27.56 -17.81 -8.70
C LEU A 100 26.24 -17.90 -7.93
N SER A 101 25.37 -16.90 -8.06
CA SER A 101 23.95 -17.07 -7.75
C SER A 101 23.36 -18.03 -8.77
N SER A 102 23.26 -19.32 -8.42
CA SER A 102 22.48 -20.26 -9.21
C SER A 102 21.00 -19.98 -8.96
N TYR A 103 20.31 -19.51 -10.00
CA TYR A 103 18.87 -19.30 -9.96
C TYR A 103 18.20 -20.66 -10.19
N ILE A 104 17.57 -21.20 -9.16
CA ILE A 104 16.83 -22.47 -9.24
C ILE A 104 15.40 -22.16 -9.70
N THR A 105 15.02 -22.72 -10.85
CA THR A 105 13.70 -22.59 -11.45
C THR A 105 12.60 -23.09 -10.51
N GLY A 106 11.51 -22.33 -10.40
CA GLY A 106 10.28 -22.79 -9.74
C GLY A 106 10.21 -22.56 -8.22
N GLN A 107 10.96 -21.61 -7.67
CA GLN A 107 10.80 -21.25 -6.26
C GLN A 107 9.46 -20.51 -6.06
N TYR A 108 8.53 -21.20 -5.41
CA TYR A 108 7.29 -20.61 -4.90
C TYR A 108 7.57 -20.10 -3.49
N SER A 109 7.30 -18.83 -3.23
CA SER A 109 7.23 -18.33 -1.86
C SER A 109 5.79 -17.99 -1.51
N TYR A 110 5.45 -18.08 -0.23
CA TYR A 110 4.17 -17.58 0.24
C TYR A 110 4.11 -16.07 0.05
N LEU A 111 2.94 -15.58 -0.39
CA LEU A 111 2.62 -14.16 -0.32
C LEU A 111 2.79 -13.70 1.13
N SER A 112 3.53 -12.61 1.38
CA SER A 112 3.64 -12.08 2.75
C SER A 112 2.27 -11.63 3.26
N ASP A 113 2.05 -11.65 4.57
CA ASP A 113 0.76 -11.26 5.18
C ASP A 113 0.33 -9.86 4.77
N GLY A 114 1.26 -8.90 4.81
CA GLY A 114 0.98 -7.53 4.39
C GLY A 114 0.54 -7.44 2.93
N LEU A 115 1.19 -8.18 2.03
CA LEU A 115 0.83 -8.21 0.62
C LEU A 115 -0.50 -8.94 0.38
N PHE A 116 -0.78 -10.00 1.13
CA PHE A 116 -2.05 -10.71 1.06
C PHE A 116 -3.21 -9.82 1.50
N LYS A 117 -3.05 -9.09 2.61
CA LYS A 117 -4.05 -8.11 3.05
C LYS A 117 -4.28 -7.02 1.99
N ARG A 118 -3.23 -6.52 1.32
CA ARG A 118 -3.36 -5.57 0.19
C ARG A 118 -4.15 -6.16 -0.98
N VAL A 119 -3.94 -7.44 -1.32
CA VAL A 119 -4.71 -8.15 -2.36
C VAL A 119 -6.17 -8.32 -1.94
N LEU A 120 -6.46 -8.66 -0.68
CA LEU A 120 -7.83 -8.75 -0.17
C LEU A 120 -8.53 -7.39 -0.23
N THR A 121 -7.86 -6.31 0.19
CA THR A 121 -8.37 -4.95 0.06
C THR A 121 -8.63 -4.59 -1.39
N TRP A 122 -7.74 -4.94 -2.32
CA TRP A 122 -8.04 -4.77 -3.73
C TRP A 122 -9.32 -5.51 -4.16
N ASN A 123 -9.50 -6.74 -3.72
CA ASN A 123 -10.56 -7.60 -4.24
C ASN A 123 -11.94 -7.29 -3.63
N PHE A 124 -11.99 -6.82 -2.39
CA PHE A 124 -13.22 -6.68 -1.61
C PHE A 124 -13.57 -5.23 -1.24
N HIS A 125 -12.69 -4.26 -1.51
CA HIS A 125 -13.00 -2.85 -1.27
C HIS A 125 -14.16 -2.37 -2.15
N LYS A 126 -15.21 -1.85 -1.49
CA LYS A 126 -16.47 -1.40 -2.12
C LYS A 126 -16.57 0.11 -2.31
N GLY A 127 -15.65 0.90 -1.74
CA GLY A 127 -15.77 2.36 -1.65
C GLY A 127 -15.76 3.10 -2.99
N ASP A 128 -15.19 2.52 -4.05
CA ASP A 128 -15.20 3.15 -5.40
C ASP A 128 -16.26 2.57 -6.33
N GLY A 129 -17.12 1.67 -5.84
CA GLY A 129 -18.09 0.95 -6.64
C GLY A 129 -17.49 -0.17 -7.49
N PHE A 130 -18.36 -0.79 -8.31
CA PHE A 130 -18.08 -2.00 -9.06
C PHE A 130 -17.75 -1.77 -10.55
N HIS A 131 -17.95 -0.54 -11.05
CA HIS A 131 -17.74 -0.21 -12.45
C HIS A 131 -16.26 0.05 -12.74
N PHE A 132 -15.69 -0.72 -13.66
CA PHE A 132 -14.33 -0.50 -14.12
C PHE A 132 -14.23 0.79 -14.93
N SER A 133 -13.33 1.68 -14.50
CA SER A 133 -12.98 2.92 -15.20
C SER A 133 -11.51 3.28 -14.92
N VAL A 134 -10.92 4.17 -15.72
CA VAL A 134 -9.53 4.61 -15.49
C VAL A 134 -9.34 5.24 -14.09
N PRO A 135 -10.22 6.15 -13.61
CA PRO A 135 -10.12 6.68 -12.25
C PRO A 135 -10.26 5.60 -11.17
N TRP A 136 -11.18 4.64 -11.36
CA TRP A 136 -11.33 3.49 -10.45
C TRP A 136 -10.04 2.68 -10.35
N PHE A 137 -9.39 2.43 -11.49
CA PHE A 137 -8.16 1.64 -11.52
C PHE A 137 -6.99 2.40 -10.89
N LYS A 138 -6.84 3.70 -11.17
CA LYS A 138 -5.84 4.56 -10.52
C LYS A 138 -5.98 4.58 -8.99
N ARG A 139 -7.22 4.71 -8.48
CA ARG A 139 -7.47 4.72 -7.03
C ARG A 139 -7.12 3.40 -6.36
N ARG A 140 -7.37 2.26 -7.00
CA ARG A 140 -6.97 0.94 -6.48
C ARG A 140 -5.46 0.77 -6.45
N ILE A 141 -4.76 1.18 -7.50
CA ILE A 141 -3.29 1.18 -7.53
C ILE A 141 -2.74 2.06 -6.41
N ALA A 142 -3.27 3.29 -6.26
CA ALA A 142 -2.83 4.22 -5.22
C ALA A 142 -2.98 3.63 -3.81
N ARG A 143 -4.14 3.05 -3.49
CA ARG A 143 -4.34 2.37 -2.18
C ARG A 143 -3.46 1.16 -2.00
N PHE A 144 -3.26 0.37 -3.05
CA PHE A 144 -2.39 -0.80 -2.94
C PHE A 144 -0.96 -0.39 -2.59
N ILE A 145 -0.49 0.76 -3.07
CA ILE A 145 0.87 1.27 -2.78
C ILE A 145 0.91 1.94 -1.40
N GLN A 146 0.01 2.89 -1.16
CA GLN A 146 0.01 3.75 0.03
C GLN A 146 -0.58 3.09 1.29
N GLY A 147 -1.37 2.03 1.13
CA GLY A 147 -2.08 1.35 2.22
C GLY A 147 -1.24 0.26 2.88
N PRO A 148 -0.58 0.52 4.02
CA PRO A 148 0.16 -0.52 4.74
C PRO A 148 -0.79 -1.64 5.13
N ASP A 149 -0.37 -2.90 4.94
CA ASP A 149 -1.14 -4.09 5.32
C ASP A 149 -2.61 -4.09 4.87
N GLY A 150 -2.89 -3.50 3.70
CA GLY A 150 -4.22 -3.42 3.13
C GLY A 150 -5.15 -2.40 3.79
N VAL A 151 -4.66 -1.54 4.67
CA VAL A 151 -5.41 -0.38 5.16
C VAL A 151 -5.85 0.49 3.98
N ASP A 152 -7.04 1.08 4.07
CA ASP A 152 -7.60 2.00 3.07
C ASP A 152 -7.32 3.46 3.48
N PRO A 153 -6.20 4.06 3.04
CA PRO A 153 -5.97 5.48 3.25
C PRO A 153 -6.84 6.31 2.28
N PRO A 154 -7.28 7.50 2.70
CA PRO A 154 -7.98 8.42 1.81
C PRO A 154 -7.06 8.82 0.64
N VAL A 155 -7.41 8.41 -0.58
CA VAL A 155 -6.65 8.74 -1.80
C VAL A 155 -6.93 10.20 -2.17
N GLN A 156 -5.99 11.09 -1.85
CA GLN A 156 -6.11 12.52 -2.17
C GLN A 156 -5.76 12.82 -3.63
N GLN A 157 -4.73 12.16 -4.17
CA GLN A 157 -4.22 12.39 -5.53
C GLN A 157 -3.68 11.10 -6.16
N THR A 158 -3.75 11.00 -7.49
CA THR A 158 -3.23 9.85 -8.26
C THR A 158 -2.40 10.28 -9.47
N PHE A 159 -1.75 11.45 -9.38
CA PHE A 159 -1.00 12.03 -10.52
C PHE A 159 0.23 11.21 -10.90
N ASP A 160 0.84 10.56 -9.91
CA ASP A 160 1.99 9.68 -10.11
C ASP A 160 1.62 8.38 -10.85
N ILE A 161 0.33 8.06 -10.99
CA ILE A 161 -0.10 6.85 -11.71
C ILE A 161 -0.65 7.25 -13.07
N SER A 162 -0.02 6.77 -14.13
CA SER A 162 -0.51 6.96 -15.51
C SER A 162 -1.02 5.65 -16.10
N ILE A 163 -2.15 5.74 -16.78
CA ILE A 163 -2.84 4.60 -17.39
C ILE A 163 -3.26 5.03 -18.78
N THR A 164 -2.80 4.30 -19.79
CA THR A 164 -3.14 4.54 -21.20
C THR A 164 -3.73 3.27 -21.76
N SER A 165 -4.86 3.37 -22.47
CA SER A 165 -5.46 2.22 -23.17
C SER A 165 -5.14 2.30 -24.65
N LYS A 166 -4.71 1.19 -25.25
CA LYS A 166 -4.55 1.04 -26.69
C LYS A 166 -4.92 -0.38 -27.10
N ASN A 167 -5.82 -0.51 -28.07
CA ASN A 167 -6.23 -1.79 -28.66
C ASN A 167 -6.65 -2.88 -27.63
N GLY A 168 -7.35 -2.50 -26.56
CA GLY A 168 -7.80 -3.45 -25.52
C GLY A 168 -6.73 -3.84 -24.49
N THR A 169 -5.55 -3.24 -24.56
CA THR A 169 -4.48 -3.36 -23.55
C THR A 169 -4.35 -2.07 -22.76
N PHE A 170 -4.32 -2.18 -21.43
CA PHE A 170 -4.02 -1.09 -20.52
C PHE A 170 -2.54 -1.10 -20.16
N TYR A 171 -1.84 -0.04 -20.55
CA TYR A 171 -0.48 0.25 -20.17
C TYR A 171 -0.49 1.07 -18.89
N VAL A 172 0.03 0.50 -17.81
CA VAL A 172 0.04 1.09 -16.48
C VAL A 172 1.47 1.42 -16.12
N ARG A 173 1.72 2.68 -15.76
CA ARG A 173 3.00 3.10 -15.17
C ARG A 173 2.80 3.39 -13.70
N ILE A 174 3.57 2.70 -12.87
CA ILE A 174 3.47 2.73 -11.42
C ILE A 174 4.76 3.30 -10.84
N PRO A 175 4.66 4.26 -9.90
CA PRO A 175 5.83 4.77 -9.20
C PRO A 175 6.41 3.75 -8.24
N ASP A 176 7.74 3.68 -8.17
CA ASP A 176 8.49 2.97 -7.14
C ASP A 176 8.96 3.95 -6.07
N TYR A 177 8.67 3.61 -4.81
CA TYR A 177 9.06 4.35 -3.61
C TYR A 177 10.20 3.63 -2.85
N ASP A 178 10.92 2.72 -3.51
CA ASP A 178 12.02 1.91 -2.95
C ASP A 178 11.56 0.96 -1.80
N ASP A 179 10.26 0.65 -1.72
CA ASP A 179 9.66 -0.25 -0.73
C ASP A 179 9.37 -1.67 -1.28
N GLY A 180 9.60 -1.89 -2.57
CA GLY A 180 9.33 -3.14 -3.27
C GLY A 180 7.84 -3.44 -3.51
N VAL A 181 6.91 -2.58 -3.04
CA VAL A 181 5.46 -2.80 -3.16
C VAL A 181 5.00 -2.63 -4.59
N ALA A 182 5.56 -1.67 -5.34
CA ALA A 182 5.23 -1.48 -6.75
C ALA A 182 5.59 -2.71 -7.60
N HIS A 183 6.75 -3.32 -7.34
CA HIS A 183 7.16 -4.58 -7.96
C HIS A 183 6.26 -5.75 -7.55
N ALA A 184 5.85 -5.82 -6.28
CA ALA A 184 4.92 -6.82 -5.80
C ALA A 184 3.53 -6.68 -6.46
N LEU A 185 3.04 -5.45 -6.65
CA LEU A 185 1.79 -5.17 -7.36
C LEU A 185 1.86 -5.62 -8.81
N LYS A 186 2.97 -5.31 -9.51
CA LYS A 186 3.22 -5.81 -10.87
C LYS A 186 3.09 -7.34 -10.91
N ALA A 187 3.76 -8.05 -10.00
CA ALA A 187 3.68 -9.52 -9.92
C ALA A 187 2.24 -10.00 -9.64
N CYS A 188 1.51 -9.35 -8.75
CA CYS A 188 0.12 -9.71 -8.42
C CYS A 188 -0.85 -9.52 -9.60
N ILE A 189 -0.67 -8.48 -10.42
CA ILE A 189 -1.46 -8.23 -11.63
C ILE A 189 -1.12 -9.29 -12.70
N GLU A 190 0.17 -9.55 -12.93
CA GLU A 190 0.62 -10.54 -13.91
C GLU A 190 0.16 -11.97 -13.58
N GLN A 191 0.12 -12.31 -12.28
CA GLN A 191 -0.32 -13.62 -11.78
C GLN A 191 -1.84 -13.67 -11.52
N LYS A 192 -2.58 -12.59 -11.80
CA LYS A 192 -4.04 -12.50 -11.67
C LYS A 192 -4.57 -12.75 -10.25
N PHE A 193 -3.79 -12.43 -9.22
CA PHE A 193 -4.27 -12.47 -7.82
C PHE A 193 -5.27 -11.36 -7.51
N VAL A 194 -5.15 -10.30 -8.30
CA VAL A 194 -5.95 -9.09 -8.26
C VAL A 194 -7.13 -9.25 -9.22
N LYS A 195 -8.35 -9.04 -8.73
CA LYS A 195 -9.57 -9.08 -9.54
C LYS A 195 -9.62 -7.86 -10.46
N LEU A 196 -9.41 -8.12 -11.74
CA LEU A 196 -9.54 -7.18 -12.84
C LEU A 196 -10.45 -7.78 -13.92
N PRO A 197 -11.14 -6.96 -14.73
CA PRO A 197 -11.91 -7.47 -15.86
C PRO A 197 -11.06 -8.33 -16.79
N PHE A 198 -11.48 -9.57 -17.00
CA PHE A 198 -10.76 -10.55 -17.82
C PHE A 198 -10.75 -10.21 -19.33
N MET A 199 -11.59 -9.26 -19.75
CA MET A 199 -11.72 -8.83 -21.13
C MET A 199 -10.52 -8.03 -21.63
N TYR A 200 -9.74 -7.44 -20.72
CA TYR A 200 -8.62 -6.59 -21.06
C TYR A 200 -7.29 -7.23 -20.69
N ASN A 201 -6.24 -6.81 -21.41
CA ASN A 201 -4.87 -7.13 -21.06
C ASN A 201 -4.25 -5.97 -20.26
N TYR A 202 -3.35 -6.28 -19.35
CA TYR A 202 -2.69 -5.29 -18.49
C TYR A 202 -1.17 -5.46 -18.60
N GLU A 203 -0.49 -4.39 -18.97
CA GLU A 203 0.96 -4.33 -19.01
C GLU A 203 1.43 -3.28 -18.00
N VAL A 204 2.23 -3.72 -17.02
CA VAL A 204 2.64 -2.90 -15.89
C VAL A 204 4.13 -2.63 -15.96
N VAL A 205 4.48 -1.35 -15.99
CA VAL A 205 5.85 -0.85 -15.92
C VAL A 205 6.03 -0.07 -14.63
N VAL A 206 7.09 -0.39 -13.89
CA VAL A 206 7.47 0.31 -12.67
C VAL A 206 8.55 1.33 -13.02
N TYR A 207 8.45 2.55 -12.50
CA TYR A 207 9.44 3.61 -12.74
C TYR A 207 9.81 4.29 -11.41
N LYS A 208 11.06 4.74 -11.29
CA LYS A 208 11.55 5.36 -10.06
C LYS A 208 11.09 6.82 -9.92
N ILE A 209 10.59 7.20 -8.74
CA ILE A 209 10.32 8.61 -8.43
C ILE A 209 11.63 9.35 -8.11
N VAL A 210 11.78 10.53 -8.70
CA VAL A 210 12.79 11.51 -8.34
C VAL A 210 12.08 12.69 -7.66
N PRO A 211 12.25 12.86 -6.33
CA PRO A 211 11.59 13.93 -5.59
C PRO A 211 12.18 15.30 -5.95
N VAL A 212 11.35 16.34 -5.90
CA VAL A 212 11.78 17.73 -5.97
C VAL A 212 12.54 18.07 -4.69
N THR A 213 13.77 18.57 -4.81
CA THR A 213 14.61 18.99 -3.68
C THR A 213 14.68 20.50 -3.51
N GLY A 214 14.32 21.26 -4.54
CA GLY A 214 14.30 22.71 -4.44
C GLY A 214 13.61 23.38 -5.62
N VAL A 215 13.24 24.64 -5.40
CA VAL A 215 12.69 25.54 -6.40
C VAL A 215 13.57 26.78 -6.43
N LYS A 216 14.02 27.19 -7.61
CA LYS A 216 14.76 28.43 -7.84
C LYS A 216 13.89 29.39 -8.63
N LEU A 217 13.81 30.62 -8.17
CA LEU A 217 13.18 31.72 -8.89
C LEU A 217 14.28 32.54 -9.58
N SER A 218 14.00 33.08 -10.77
CA SER A 218 14.93 33.96 -11.49
C SER A 218 15.29 35.21 -10.68
N ASP A 219 14.29 35.80 -10.05
CA ASP A 219 14.41 37.03 -9.27
C ASP A 219 13.76 36.83 -7.89
N VAL A 220 14.50 37.15 -6.83
CA VAL A 220 14.00 37.07 -5.43
C VAL A 220 13.33 38.37 -5.01
N THR A 221 13.75 39.50 -5.59
CA THR A 221 13.22 40.84 -5.33
C THR A 221 12.94 41.56 -6.63
N ILE A 222 11.74 42.11 -6.76
CA ILE A 222 11.28 42.80 -7.96
C ILE A 222 10.62 44.11 -7.53
N GLU A 223 10.97 45.20 -8.20
CA GLU A 223 10.25 46.47 -8.11
C GLU A 223 9.30 46.57 -9.32
N LEU A 224 8.03 46.88 -9.07
CA LEU A 224 6.98 47.03 -10.08
C LEU A 224 6.24 48.32 -9.84
N LEU A 225 5.91 49.04 -10.92
CA LEU A 225 4.97 50.15 -10.87
C LEU A 225 3.53 49.64 -10.95
N PRO A 226 2.52 50.40 -10.46
CA PRO A 226 1.12 49.99 -10.53
C PRO A 226 0.69 49.68 -11.97
N GLY A 227 0.21 48.44 -12.20
CA GLY A 227 -0.24 47.96 -13.50
C GLY A 227 0.84 47.27 -14.35
N GLU A 228 2.10 47.22 -13.91
CA GLU A 228 3.15 46.44 -14.58
C GLU A 228 3.07 44.95 -14.27
N SER A 229 3.41 44.13 -15.28
CA SER A 229 3.51 42.68 -15.15
C SER A 229 4.92 42.22 -15.49
N ARG A 230 5.49 41.30 -14.69
CA ARG A 230 6.80 40.69 -14.95
C ARG A 230 6.70 39.17 -14.92
N ILE A 231 7.39 38.52 -15.84
CA ILE A 231 7.53 37.07 -15.89
C ILE A 231 8.64 36.66 -14.92
N ILE A 232 8.37 35.66 -14.08
CA ILE A 232 9.34 35.08 -13.15
C ILE A 232 9.56 33.64 -13.59
N ASP A 233 10.79 33.29 -13.93
CA ASP A 233 11.11 31.92 -14.32
C ASP A 233 11.30 31.06 -13.07
N VAL A 234 10.56 29.95 -13.01
CA VAL A 234 10.62 28.98 -11.91
C VAL A 234 11.38 27.74 -12.41
N THR A 235 12.56 27.51 -11.86
CA THR A 235 13.36 26.31 -12.14
C THR A 235 13.23 25.31 -10.99
N ILE A 236 12.67 24.14 -11.28
CA ILE A 236 12.50 23.05 -10.32
C ILE A 236 13.74 22.14 -10.36
N LEU A 237 14.27 21.80 -9.19
CA LEU A 237 15.44 20.95 -9.03
C LEU A 237 15.09 19.66 -8.27
N PRO A 238 15.68 18.51 -8.64
CA PRO A 238 16.57 18.30 -9.78
C PRO A 238 15.82 18.42 -11.12
N LYS A 239 16.56 18.64 -12.23
CA LYS A 239 15.99 18.76 -13.58
C LYS A 239 15.15 17.55 -13.98
N ASP A 240 15.45 16.38 -13.41
CA ASP A 240 14.78 15.12 -13.69
C ASP A 240 13.70 14.78 -12.65
N ALA A 241 13.23 15.76 -11.87
CA ALA A 241 12.11 15.57 -10.95
C ALA A 241 10.87 15.04 -11.68
N THR A 242 10.21 14.05 -11.08
CA THR A 242 9.11 13.31 -11.68
C THR A 242 7.86 14.17 -11.89
N ASN A 243 7.53 15.02 -10.92
CA ASN A 243 6.43 15.96 -11.01
C ASN A 243 6.97 17.39 -10.93
N LYS A 244 6.77 18.15 -12.01
CA LYS A 244 7.21 19.55 -12.16
C LYS A 244 6.04 20.53 -12.13
N ASN A 245 4.83 20.05 -11.88
CA ASN A 245 3.69 20.93 -11.74
C ASN A 245 3.85 21.72 -10.44
N PHE A 246 3.60 23.02 -10.51
CA PHE A 246 3.65 23.89 -9.35
C PHE A 246 2.41 24.76 -9.31
N THR A 247 2.03 25.16 -8.11
CA THR A 247 1.01 26.17 -7.85
C THR A 247 1.68 27.37 -7.23
N ALA A 248 1.36 28.56 -7.71
CA ALA A 248 1.88 29.81 -7.20
C ALA A 248 0.71 30.65 -6.68
N ALA A 249 0.93 31.31 -5.54
CA ALA A 249 -0.05 32.20 -4.92
C ALA A 249 0.66 33.42 -4.37
N SER A 250 -0.03 34.57 -4.39
CA SER A 250 0.44 35.78 -3.72
C SER A 250 -0.04 35.76 -2.26
N ALA A 251 0.84 36.12 -1.33
CA ALA A 251 0.47 36.30 0.07
C ALA A 251 -0.42 37.53 0.29
N ASP A 252 -0.26 38.58 -0.52
CA ASP A 252 -1.07 39.79 -0.48
C ASP A 252 -1.54 40.17 -1.89
N THR A 253 -2.80 39.84 -2.17
CA THR A 253 -3.44 40.09 -3.47
C THR A 253 -3.81 41.56 -3.68
N SER A 254 -3.74 42.41 -2.65
CA SER A 254 -3.94 43.85 -2.78
C SER A 254 -2.74 44.57 -3.40
N ILE A 255 -1.55 43.96 -3.27
CA ILE A 255 -0.28 44.48 -3.78
C ILE A 255 0.03 43.90 -5.16
N ALA A 256 -0.07 42.57 -5.30
CA ALA A 256 0.25 41.89 -6.56
C ALA A 256 -0.52 40.57 -6.69
N THR A 257 -0.96 40.28 -7.92
CA THR A 257 -1.60 39.01 -8.29
C THR A 257 -0.63 38.15 -9.10
N VAL A 258 -0.62 36.84 -8.84
CA VAL A 258 0.18 35.88 -9.59
C VAL A 258 -0.74 35.09 -10.51
N ILE A 259 -0.32 34.93 -11.77
CA ILE A 259 -1.06 34.17 -12.78
C ILE A 259 -0.08 33.16 -13.36
N ILE A 260 -0.49 31.89 -13.42
CA ILE A 260 0.25 30.86 -14.16
C ILE A 260 -0.38 30.80 -15.56
N PRO A 261 0.37 31.03 -16.64
CA PRO A 261 -0.17 30.83 -17.98
C PRO A 261 -0.61 29.37 -18.15
N GLU A 262 -1.81 29.14 -18.66
CA GLU A 262 -2.25 27.80 -19.06
C GLU A 262 -1.38 27.33 -20.24
N GLU A 263 -0.80 26.12 -20.13
CA GLU A 263 -0.18 25.41 -21.26
C GLU A 263 -1.22 24.77 -22.18
#